data_AF-A0A672F8H0-F1
#
_entry.id   AF-A0A672F8H0-F1
#
_cell.length_a   1.000
_cell.length_b   1.000
_cell.length_c   1.000
_cell.angle_alpha   90.00
_cell.angle_beta   90.00
_cell.angle_gamma   90.00
#
_symmetry.space_group_name_H-M   'P 1'
#
loop_
_entity.id
_entity.type
_entity.pdbx_description
1 polymer ?
#
loop_
_entity_poly.entity_id
_entity_poly.type
_entity_poly.pdbx_seq_one_letter_code
_entity_poly.pdbx_strand_id
1 'polypeptide(L)'
;MTEIDKEACREAYNQVRDDSTDTNWAVFRYEGSKIVPAEQGIDYEDFKKICTDDARLFAFVRVTTGDAMSKRAKFTLITWIGENIGVLQRAKISTDKTLVKDIVQNFAKEFTISEPKELDEEYIRTEVIKAGGANYDAQAE
;
A
#
# COMPACT_ATOMS: atom_id res chain seq x y z
N MET A 1 2.54 -1.07 24.06
CA MET A 1 1.50 -1.43 23.08
C MET A 1 1.82 -0.70 21.79
N THR A 2 1.46 -1.21 20.62
CA THR A 2 1.67 -0.45 19.38
C THR A 2 0.66 0.70 19.33
N GLU A 3 1.12 1.88 18.95
CA GLU A 3 0.30 3.09 18.76
C GLU A 3 0.39 3.55 17.31
N ILE A 4 -0.51 4.42 16.86
CA ILE A 4 -0.47 5.00 15.51
C ILE A 4 -0.67 6.51 15.59
N ASP A 5 0.12 7.27 14.82
CA ASP A 5 -0.12 8.69 14.59
C ASP A 5 -1.33 8.87 13.67
N LYS A 6 -2.53 8.92 14.26
CA LYS A 6 -3.77 8.94 13.47
C LYS A 6 -3.88 10.16 12.56
N GLU A 7 -3.37 11.31 12.99
CA GLU A 7 -3.45 12.55 12.23
C GLU A 7 -2.47 12.52 11.06
N ALA A 8 -1.18 12.28 11.34
CA ALA A 8 -0.16 12.25 10.30
C ALA A 8 -0.38 11.11 9.29
N CYS A 9 -0.77 9.92 9.74
CA CYS A 9 -1.09 8.82 8.81
C CYS A 9 -2.32 9.14 7.94
N ARG A 10 -3.28 9.91 8.46
CA ARG A 10 -4.48 10.29 7.70
C ARG A 10 -4.17 11.34 6.65
N GLU A 11 -3.27 12.26 6.93
CA GLU A 11 -2.76 13.21 5.95
C GLU A 11 -2.09 12.47 4.79
N ALA A 12 -1.14 11.57 5.07
CA ALA A 12 -0.47 10.78 4.03
C ALA A 12 -1.45 9.89 3.23
N TYR A 13 -2.42 9.26 3.90
CA TYR A 13 -3.50 8.52 3.23
C TYR A 13 -4.33 9.41 2.30
N ASN A 14 -4.67 10.63 2.73
CA ASN A 14 -5.45 11.57 1.93
C ASN A 14 -4.66 12.11 0.74
N GLN A 15 -3.35 12.35 0.88
CA GLN A 15 -2.47 12.72 -0.23
C GLN A 15 -2.57 11.68 -1.36
N VAL A 16 -2.38 10.39 -1.04
CA VAL A 16 -2.50 9.32 -2.05
C VAL A 16 -3.90 9.22 -2.66
N ARG A 17 -4.96 9.65 -1.97
CA ARG A 17 -6.34 9.62 -2.50
C ARG A 17 -6.73 10.85 -3.30
N ASP A 18 -6.03 11.96 -3.12
CA ASP A 18 -6.34 13.22 -3.75
C ASP A 18 -5.84 13.23 -5.20
N ASP A 19 -6.75 13.14 -6.15
CA ASP A 19 -6.46 13.14 -7.60
C ASP A 19 -5.77 14.43 -8.07
N SER A 20 -5.75 15.49 -7.25
CA SER A 20 -5.00 16.71 -7.52
C SER A 20 -3.51 16.63 -7.16
N THR A 21 -3.08 15.55 -6.49
CA THR A 21 -1.69 15.30 -6.15
C THR A 21 -1.11 14.18 -7.00
N ASP A 22 0.20 14.28 -7.28
CA ASP A 22 0.95 13.25 -8.00
C ASP A 22 1.34 12.07 -7.10
N THR A 23 1.05 12.13 -5.80
CA THR A 23 1.41 11.09 -4.83
C THR A 23 0.64 9.81 -5.12
N ASN A 24 1.37 8.76 -5.50
CA ASN A 24 0.79 7.46 -5.82
C ASN A 24 0.94 6.46 -4.68
N TRP A 25 1.87 6.65 -3.75
CA TRP A 25 2.01 5.76 -2.61
C TRP A 25 2.48 6.49 -1.37
N ALA A 26 2.12 5.94 -0.22
CA ALA A 26 2.61 6.35 1.09
C ALA A 26 2.92 5.12 1.94
N VAL A 27 4.01 5.20 2.68
CA VAL A 27 4.53 4.15 3.57
C VAL A 27 4.32 4.55 5.02
N PHE A 28 3.89 3.58 5.83
CA PHE A 28 3.76 3.67 7.27
C PHE A 28 4.73 2.69 7.92
N ARG A 29 5.61 3.21 8.78
CA ARG A 29 6.69 2.45 9.43
C ARG A 29 6.63 2.61 10.94
N TYR A 30 7.41 1.78 11.63
CA TYR A 30 7.53 1.81 13.09
C TYR A 30 8.68 2.73 13.51
N GLU A 31 8.36 3.78 14.26
CA GLU A 31 9.29 4.51 15.10
C GLU A 31 9.14 4.02 16.54
N GLY A 32 10.04 3.11 16.95
CA GLY A 32 9.89 2.39 18.21
C GLY A 32 8.62 1.54 18.22
N SER A 33 7.65 1.89 19.07
CA SER A 33 6.34 1.25 19.16
C SER A 33 5.21 2.03 18.46
N LYS A 34 5.51 3.14 17.78
CA LYS A 34 4.51 3.98 17.12
C LYS A 34 4.58 3.79 15.61
N ILE A 35 3.45 3.60 14.95
CA ILE A 35 3.32 3.64 13.50
C ILE A 35 3.14 5.09 13.07
N VAL A 36 3.98 5.55 12.15
CA VAL A 36 4.02 6.92 11.61
C VAL A 36 4.12 6.88 10.08
N PRO A 37 3.69 7.92 9.35
CA PRO A 37 4.06 8.04 7.94
C PRO A 37 5.58 8.23 7.81
N ALA A 38 6.18 7.64 6.78
CA ALA A 38 7.62 7.72 6.55
C ALA A 38 7.91 8.29 5.16
N GLU A 39 7.85 7.47 4.11
CA GLU A 39 8.08 7.88 2.73
C GLU A 39 6.77 7.98 1.94
N GLN A 40 6.75 8.85 0.93
CA GLN A 40 5.69 8.95 -0.07
C GLN A 40 6.30 9.25 -1.43
N GLY A 41 5.62 8.90 -2.51
CA GLY A 41 6.17 9.12 -3.85
C GLY A 41 5.22 8.81 -4.99
N ILE A 42 5.75 8.98 -6.20
CA ILE A 42 5.02 8.86 -7.47
C ILE A 42 5.36 7.52 -8.13
N ASP A 43 6.65 7.17 -8.19
CA ASP A 43 7.15 5.98 -8.89
C ASP A 43 7.08 4.74 -7.99
N TYR A 44 6.40 3.70 -8.45
CA TYR A 44 6.26 2.44 -7.72
C TYR A 44 7.60 1.70 -7.53
N GLU A 45 8.57 1.90 -8.43
CA GLU A 45 9.92 1.32 -8.27
C GLU A 45 10.65 1.92 -7.07
N ASP A 46 10.39 3.18 -6.71
CA ASP A 46 10.95 3.77 -5.49
C ASP A 46 10.33 3.13 -4.25
N PHE A 47 9.03 2.83 -4.25
CA PHE A 47 8.39 2.05 -3.20
C PHE A 47 9.03 0.66 -3.06
N LYS A 48 9.30 -0.05 -4.15
CA LYS A 48 9.93 -1.38 -4.11
C LYS A 48 11.31 -1.34 -3.45
N LYS A 49 12.12 -0.30 -3.68
CA LYS A 49 13.45 -0.14 -3.05
C LYS A 49 13.37 0.00 -1.52
N ILE A 50 12.23 0.43 -0.98
CA ILE A 50 11.98 0.63 0.45
C ILE A 50 11.63 -0.70 1.15
N CYS A 51 11.20 -1.71 0.39
CA CYS A 51 10.86 -3.05 0.84
C CYS A 51 12.11 -3.94 0.95
N THR A 52 12.94 -3.69 1.95
CA THR A 52 14.17 -4.48 2.23
C THR A 52 13.91 -5.64 3.19
N ASP A 53 14.84 -6.59 3.26
CA ASP A 53 14.73 -7.78 4.13
C ASP A 53 14.66 -7.43 5.62
N ASP A 54 15.20 -6.28 6.02
CA ASP A 54 15.16 -5.78 7.40
C ASP A 54 13.96 -4.87 7.68
N ALA A 55 13.11 -4.61 6.69
CA ALA A 55 11.97 -3.71 6.81
C ALA A 55 10.67 -4.48 7.08
N ARG A 56 9.85 -3.90 7.96
CA ARG A 56 8.42 -4.20 8.08
C ARG A 56 7.66 -2.89 7.95
N LEU A 57 6.68 -2.85 7.06
CA LEU A 57 5.95 -1.63 6.75
C LEU A 57 4.58 -1.93 6.19
N PHE A 58 3.73 -0.90 6.18
CA PHE A 58 2.46 -0.90 5.48
C PHE A 58 2.53 0.16 4.39
N ALA A 59 2.07 -0.12 3.19
CA ALA A 59 2.04 0.82 2.09
C ALA A 59 0.63 0.94 1.54
N PHE A 60 0.16 2.16 1.35
CA PHE A 60 -1.09 2.45 0.67
C PHE A 60 -0.75 2.98 -0.73
N VAL A 61 -1.21 2.28 -1.76
CA VAL A 61 -0.78 2.49 -3.15
C VAL A 61 -2.00 2.75 -4.04
N ARG A 62 -1.92 3.80 -4.86
CA ARG A 62 -2.82 4.14 -5.96
C ARG A 62 -2.42 3.35 -7.20
N VAL A 63 -3.40 2.69 -7.78
CA VAL A 63 -3.30 2.00 -9.07
C VAL A 63 -4.24 2.70 -10.04
N THR A 64 -3.68 3.34 -11.07
CA THR A 64 -4.49 3.99 -12.11
C THR A 64 -4.90 2.98 -13.16
N THR A 65 -6.18 3.00 -13.52
CA THR A 65 -6.80 2.07 -14.48
C THR A 65 -7.56 2.85 -15.55
N GLY A 66 -7.76 2.27 -16.73
CA GLY A 66 -8.46 2.89 -17.86
C GLY A 66 -7.55 3.61 -18.85
N ASP A 67 -8.17 4.19 -19.87
CA ASP A 67 -7.51 4.88 -20.99
C ASP A 67 -7.47 6.41 -20.81
N ALA A 68 -7.02 7.12 -21.85
CA ALA A 68 -6.90 8.58 -21.87
C ALA A 68 -8.22 9.32 -21.60
N MET A 69 -9.38 8.69 -21.80
CA MET A 69 -10.70 9.30 -21.62
C MET A 69 -11.39 8.89 -20.30
N SER A 70 -10.92 7.84 -19.61
CA SER A 70 -11.50 7.41 -18.32
C SER A 70 -10.46 6.81 -17.37
N LYS A 71 -9.57 7.65 -16.81
CA LYS A 71 -8.70 7.25 -15.70
C LYS A 71 -9.53 7.06 -14.42
N ARG A 72 -9.44 5.87 -13.81
CA ARG A 72 -10.02 5.57 -12.50
C ARG A 72 -8.94 5.10 -11.56
N ALA A 73 -8.82 5.77 -10.42
CA ALA A 73 -7.96 5.33 -9.34
C ALA A 73 -8.62 4.16 -8.59
N LYS A 74 -7.85 3.09 -8.42
CA LYS A 74 -8.09 2.05 -7.42
C LYS A 74 -6.97 2.13 -6.39
N PHE A 75 -7.20 1.54 -5.22
CA PHE A 75 -6.21 1.58 -4.16
C PHE A 75 -5.97 0.19 -3.58
N THR A 76 -4.78 -0.03 -3.03
CA THR A 76 -4.42 -1.25 -2.33
C THR A 76 -3.63 -0.95 -1.06
N LEU A 77 -3.81 -1.82 -0.06
CA LEU A 77 -2.99 -1.85 1.15
C LEU A 77 -2.03 -3.04 1.07
N ILE A 78 -0.74 -2.76 1.00
CA ILE A 78 0.32 -3.77 0.98
C ILE A 78 0.97 -3.81 2.37
N THR A 79 1.11 -4.99 2.95
CA THR A 79 1.92 -5.23 4.14
C THR A 79 3.20 -5.93 3.72
N TRP A 80 4.34 -5.27 3.87
CA TRP A 80 5.65 -5.85 3.59
C TRP A 80 6.28 -6.40 4.87
N ILE A 81 6.80 -7.62 4.80
CA ILE A 81 7.48 -8.29 5.91
C ILE A 81 8.78 -8.92 5.40
N GLY A 82 9.87 -8.13 5.43
CA GLY A 82 11.20 -8.59 5.00
C GLY A 82 11.68 -9.82 5.76
N GLU A 83 12.55 -10.62 5.13
CA GLU A 83 12.99 -11.93 5.62
C GLU A 83 13.67 -11.90 7.00
N ASN A 84 14.39 -10.83 7.33
CA ASN A 84 15.15 -10.71 8.58
C ASN A 84 14.31 -10.23 9.77
N ILE A 85 13.03 -9.93 9.57
CA ILE A 85 12.14 -9.49 10.66
C ILE A 85 11.94 -10.62 11.68
N GLY A 86 12.19 -10.30 12.96
CA GLY A 86 12.13 -11.26 14.06
C GLY A 86 10.71 -11.80 14.32
N VAL A 87 10.62 -13.03 14.82
CA VAL A 87 9.34 -13.76 15.05
C VAL A 87 8.34 -12.95 15.87
N LEU A 88 8.78 -12.32 16.96
CA LEU A 88 7.92 -11.49 17.82
C LEU A 88 7.39 -10.25 17.11
N GLN A 89 8.19 -9.66 16.21
CA GLN A 89 7.76 -8.53 15.40
C GLN A 89 6.72 -8.96 14.37
N ARG A 90 6.92 -10.12 13.70
CA ARG A 90 5.95 -10.71 12.76
C ARG A 90 4.61 -11.02 13.41
N ALA A 91 4.63 -11.57 14.62
CA ALA A 91 3.43 -11.93 15.36
C ALA A 91 2.51 -10.73 15.66
N LYS A 92 3.07 -9.52 15.72
CA LYS A 92 2.31 -8.29 15.99
C LYS A 92 1.71 -7.65 14.74
N ILE A 93 2.22 -7.98 13.55
CA ILE A 93 1.86 -7.29 12.30
C ILE A 93 0.36 -7.39 12.00
N SER A 94 -0.27 -8.54 12.24
CA SER A 94 -1.71 -8.68 12.01
C SER A 94 -2.55 -7.77 12.90
N THR A 95 -2.12 -7.58 14.16
CA THR A 95 -2.76 -6.66 15.11
C THR A 95 -2.44 -5.21 14.75
N ASP A 96 -1.19 -4.90 14.41
CA ASP A 96 -0.79 -3.54 14.06
C ASP A 96 -1.44 -3.09 12.74
N LYS A 97 -1.68 -4.02 11.79
CA LYS A 97 -2.42 -3.77 10.54
C LYS A 97 -3.84 -3.27 10.79
N THR A 98 -4.50 -3.70 11.88
CA THR A 98 -5.86 -3.21 12.18
C THR A 98 -5.82 -1.72 12.55
N LEU A 99 -4.79 -1.26 13.26
CA LEU A 99 -4.58 0.16 13.56
C LEU A 99 -4.40 0.99 12.29
N VAL A 100 -3.68 0.46 11.29
CA VAL A 100 -3.53 1.12 9.98
C VAL A 100 -4.87 1.17 9.23
N LYS A 101 -5.67 0.11 9.28
CA LYS A 101 -6.99 0.04 8.64
C LYS A 101 -8.05 0.95 9.27
N ASP A 102 -7.85 1.39 10.52
CA ASP A 102 -8.67 2.47 11.11
C ASP A 102 -8.49 3.81 10.37
N ILE A 103 -7.36 3.98 9.68
CA ILE A 103 -7.04 5.13 8.83
C ILE A 103 -7.32 4.83 7.35
N VAL A 104 -6.75 3.74 6.86
CA VAL A 104 -6.79 3.31 5.47
C VAL A 104 -8.03 2.45 5.24
N GLN A 105 -9.16 3.11 4.98
CA GLN A 105 -10.47 2.44 4.90
C GLN A 105 -10.91 2.08 3.48
N ASN A 106 -10.44 2.80 2.45
CA ASN A 106 -10.87 2.61 1.07
C ASN A 106 -9.75 2.03 0.21
N PHE A 107 -9.81 0.71 -0.02
CA PHE A 107 -8.94 -0.01 -0.93
C PHE A 107 -9.67 -1.23 -1.50
N ALA A 108 -9.31 -1.64 -2.71
CA ALA A 108 -9.95 -2.75 -3.42
C ALA A 108 -9.43 -4.13 -2.97
N LYS A 109 -8.14 -4.21 -2.63
CA LYS A 109 -7.49 -5.45 -2.20
C LYS A 109 -6.38 -5.16 -1.20
N GLU A 110 -6.18 -6.07 -0.25
CA GLU A 110 -5.01 -6.08 0.63
C GLU A 110 -4.05 -7.22 0.27
N PHE A 111 -2.76 -6.99 0.43
CA PHE A 111 -1.70 -7.98 0.24
C PHE A 111 -0.84 -8.07 1.49
N THR A 112 -0.30 -9.26 1.75
CA THR A 112 0.77 -9.47 2.73
C THR A 112 1.88 -10.21 2.00
N ILE A 113 3.02 -9.55 1.87
CA ILE A 113 4.10 -9.93 0.97
C ILE A 113 5.40 -9.99 1.75
N SER A 114 6.18 -11.04 1.50
CA SER A 114 7.51 -11.23 2.09
C SER A 114 8.59 -11.48 1.05
N GLU A 115 8.24 -11.64 -0.23
CA GLU A 115 9.20 -11.86 -1.30
C GLU A 115 9.16 -10.70 -2.31
N PRO A 116 10.31 -10.11 -2.71
CA PRO A 116 10.33 -8.96 -3.61
C PRO A 116 9.66 -9.23 -4.97
N LYS A 117 9.69 -10.47 -5.45
CA LYS A 117 9.06 -10.88 -6.72
C LYS A 117 7.53 -10.75 -6.70
N GLU A 118 6.91 -10.83 -5.51
CA GLU A 118 5.46 -10.68 -5.34
C GLU A 118 5.03 -9.21 -5.35
N LEU A 119 5.98 -8.27 -5.23
CA LEU A 119 5.73 -6.83 -5.41
C LEU A 119 5.74 -6.40 -6.88
N ASP A 120 5.74 -7.33 -7.84
CA ASP A 120 5.63 -7.00 -9.26
C ASP A 120 4.42 -6.09 -9.54
N GLU A 121 4.66 -4.95 -10.20
CA GLU A 121 3.65 -3.89 -10.35
C GLU A 121 2.48 -4.35 -11.21
N GLU A 122 2.75 -5.06 -12.31
CA GLU A 122 1.70 -5.56 -13.20
C GLU A 122 0.83 -6.61 -12.51
N TYR A 123 1.44 -7.50 -11.72
CA TYR A 123 0.73 -8.46 -10.90
C TYR A 123 -0.19 -7.77 -9.87
N ILE A 124 0.35 -6.84 -9.08
CA ILE A 124 -0.44 -6.10 -8.08
C ILE A 124 -1.58 -5.34 -8.76
N ARG A 125 -1.29 -4.63 -9.85
CA ARG A 125 -2.27 -3.90 -10.64
C ARG A 125 -3.39 -4.80 -11.14
N THR A 126 -3.06 -5.94 -11.72
CA THR A 126 -4.03 -6.92 -12.24
C THR A 126 -4.96 -7.42 -11.13
N GLU A 127 -4.38 -7.80 -9.99
CA GLU A 127 -5.14 -8.32 -8.86
C GLU A 127 -6.05 -7.25 -8.22
N VAL A 128 -5.61 -5.99 -8.18
CA VAL A 128 -6.40 -4.84 -7.72
C VAL A 128 -7.53 -4.52 -8.70
N ILE A 129 -7.28 -4.58 -10.01
CA ILE A 129 -8.31 -4.37 -11.04
C ILE A 129 -9.42 -5.42 -10.91
N LYS A 130 -9.03 -6.69 -10.84
CA LYS A 130 -9.93 -7.84 -10.68
C LYS A 130 -10.79 -7.72 -9.42
N ALA A 131 -10.19 -7.39 -8.28
CA ALA A 131 -10.91 -7.22 -7.02
C ALA A 131 -11.85 -6.00 -7.03
N GLY A 132 -11.45 -4.90 -7.67
CA GLY A 132 -12.25 -3.68 -7.75
C GLY A 132 -13.37 -3.71 -8.81
N GLY A 133 -13.78 -4.89 -9.29
CA GLY A 133 -15.00 -5.08 -10.09
C GLY A 133 -15.02 -4.42 -11.48
N ALA A 134 -13.86 -4.09 -12.06
CA ALA A 134 -13.80 -3.52 -13.41
C ALA A 134 -13.22 -4.56 -14.38
N ASN A 135 -14.07 -5.43 -14.92
CA ASN A 135 -13.74 -6.16 -16.14
C ASN A 135 -13.97 -5.20 -17.31
N TYR A 136 -12.93 -4.48 -17.71
CA TYR A 136 -12.88 -3.90 -19.05
C TYR A 136 -12.23 -4.92 -19.99
N ASP A 137 -12.83 -6.10 -20.11
CA ASP A 137 -12.80 -6.86 -21.36
C ASP A 137 -13.89 -6.28 -22.26
N ALA A 138 -13.75 -4.99 -22.60
CA ALA A 138 -14.44 -4.43 -23.75
C ALA A 138 -13.53 -4.69 -24.95
N GLN A 139 -13.73 -5.85 -25.57
CA GLN A 139 -13.40 -6.20 -26.95
C GLN A 139 -12.44 -5.23 -27.66
N ALA A 140 -11.17 -5.59 -27.76
CA ALA A 140 -10.45 -5.27 -28.97
C ALA A 140 -10.89 -6.31 -30.02
N GLU A 141 -11.59 -5.84 -31.05
CA GLU A 141 -11.88 -6.60 -32.29
C GLU A 141 -10.64 -7.27 -32.88
#